data_AF-A0A6P8HHF8-F1
#
_entry.id   AF-A0A6P8HHF8-F1
#
_cell.length_a   1.000
_cell.length_b   1.000
_cell.length_c   1.000
_cell.angle_alpha   90.00
_cell.angle_beta   90.00
_cell.angle_gamma   90.00
#
_symmetry.space_group_name_H-M   'P 1'
#
loop_
_entity.id
_entity.type
_entity.pdbx_description
1 polymer ?
#
loop_
_entity_poly.entity_id
_entity_poly.type
_entity_poly.pdbx_seq_one_letter_code
_entity_poly.pdbx_strand_id
1 'polypeptide(L)'
;MFTGTKDIFLISLTNNPLNIIDQGAFKEMKGLETIYLINTNLHVIDIGSTFGSPRTSIVLSSTKMNMGMISYKFFRSFLTSFGYTCIPHSNIKDLCIPCDQGHYKTNAYGELKCQECPPGGFYQDAIAYVGEIVHGLGCKQCPAGSYVKPENAPGKTMESCSACLEGVAGLSETSNRANRRSVSDTVFSSFKIVIGFYQVTSGTLNAYSYIKWPAALTKLMKFADVVQLNIFKLVPLECLKHSVRLTPYAGLVVYISLDAMVILIAILYFFVKKAFTNINRDNKRLSKCKANCYRAVFLVIFITYPATCEKVFQVLPSSCHKVCDNEQDCSWYLQSDYSSKCFTSFYNRFVILAYFALLIPIGFPVATTFFLWKYCQNSGSDKVHLKVKKKRFQDDAAGHEISVGMRFLYENYSEDCWYWEIIELVRKVIFTSVLVYSGQEGRLFLGVTAILSGFYAVYFAHTQPIPHLFDKWLHLGALMATMANQFMAMLLKIPAETVSTLVDVESDAIGITVMLMFANLFVVIIIVVRYVYGVYFTMQAIRENPKCDLSCVLSVLQVVNFGQGHDLSTKKGKKTGREDKIELSNT
;
A
#
# COMPACT_ATOMS: atom_id res chain seq x y z
N MET A 1 -38.84 3.70 -32.61
CA MET A 1 -40.02 4.59 -32.63
C MET A 1 -40.13 5.26 -31.26
N PHE A 2 -40.03 6.59 -31.17
CA PHE A 2 -40.18 7.32 -29.90
C PHE A 2 -41.65 7.62 -29.65
N THR A 3 -42.37 6.64 -29.10
CA THR A 3 -43.80 6.76 -28.78
C THR A 3 -43.95 7.16 -27.31
N GLY A 4 -44.47 8.35 -27.01
CA GLY A 4 -44.86 8.73 -25.64
C GLY A 4 -44.55 10.17 -25.21
N THR A 5 -43.61 10.85 -25.86
CA THR A 5 -43.18 12.22 -25.48
C THR A 5 -43.59 13.24 -26.53
N LYS A 6 -44.67 13.98 -26.27
CA LYS A 6 -45.20 15.03 -27.16
C LYS A 6 -44.55 16.40 -26.98
N ASP A 7 -43.94 16.63 -25.81
CA ASP A 7 -43.39 17.93 -25.37
C ASP A 7 -41.86 17.99 -25.45
N ILE A 8 -41.27 17.36 -26.47
CA ILE A 8 -39.83 17.48 -26.76
C ILE A 8 -39.64 18.58 -27.79
N PHE A 9 -38.87 19.61 -27.43
CA PHE A 9 -38.56 20.76 -28.30
C PHE A 9 -37.19 20.63 -28.99
N LEU A 10 -36.26 19.90 -28.36
CA LEU A 10 -34.86 19.82 -28.80
C LEU A 10 -34.33 18.39 -28.61
N ILE A 11 -33.67 17.87 -29.64
CA ILE A 11 -32.95 16.59 -29.58
C ILE A 11 -31.50 16.80 -30.05
N SER A 12 -30.53 16.25 -29.31
CA SER A 12 -29.13 16.21 -29.72
C SER A 12 -28.63 14.77 -29.73
N LEU A 13 -28.17 14.31 -30.91
CA LEU A 13 -27.62 12.99 -31.15
C LEU A 13 -26.16 13.12 -31.62
N THR A 14 -25.33 13.74 -30.79
CA THR A 14 -23.89 13.94 -31.02
C THR A 14 -23.09 12.67 -30.81
N ASN A 15 -22.12 12.39 -31.69
CA ASN A 15 -21.21 11.24 -31.61
C ASN A 15 -21.93 9.89 -31.50
N ASN A 16 -23.13 9.79 -32.09
CA ASN A 16 -23.91 8.57 -32.08
C ASN A 16 -23.68 7.83 -33.42
N PRO A 17 -23.32 6.54 -33.43
CA PRO A 17 -23.10 5.76 -34.66
C PRO A 17 -24.43 5.38 -35.35
N LEU A 18 -25.35 6.34 -35.44
CA LEU A 18 -26.62 6.24 -36.14
C LEU A 18 -26.34 6.15 -37.63
N ASN A 19 -26.83 5.08 -38.25
CA ASN A 19 -26.73 4.86 -39.69
C ASN A 19 -28.07 5.14 -40.40
N ILE A 20 -29.20 4.96 -39.70
CA ILE A 20 -30.56 5.06 -40.25
C ILE A 20 -31.48 5.68 -39.21
N ILE A 21 -32.39 6.57 -39.64
CA ILE A 21 -33.54 7.02 -38.87
C ILE A 21 -34.78 6.41 -39.55
N ASP A 22 -35.52 5.57 -38.83
CA ASP A 22 -36.70 4.90 -39.36
C ASP A 22 -37.80 5.90 -39.75
N GLN A 23 -38.57 5.54 -40.77
CA GLN A 23 -39.74 6.32 -41.17
C GLN A 23 -40.72 6.47 -40.00
N GLY A 24 -41.22 7.69 -39.81
CA GLY A 24 -42.12 8.02 -38.71
C GLY A 24 -41.47 8.09 -37.33
N ALA A 25 -40.14 8.03 -37.20
CA ALA A 25 -39.46 8.01 -35.90
C ALA A 25 -39.82 9.20 -34.98
N PHE A 26 -40.05 10.39 -35.56
CA PHE A 26 -40.40 11.63 -34.83
C PHE A 26 -41.78 12.18 -35.22
N LYS A 27 -42.65 11.34 -35.80
CA LYS A 27 -43.96 11.78 -36.32
C LYS A 27 -44.92 12.25 -35.22
N GLU A 28 -44.81 11.69 -34.02
CA GLU A 28 -45.64 12.06 -32.87
C GLU A 28 -45.15 13.32 -32.13
N MET A 29 -43.90 13.76 -32.40
CA MET A 29 -43.29 14.92 -31.75
C MET A 29 -43.64 16.22 -32.46
N LYS A 30 -44.88 16.68 -32.29
CA LYS A 30 -45.38 17.92 -32.91
C LYS A 30 -44.69 19.19 -32.39
N GLY A 31 -44.14 19.13 -31.17
CA GLY A 31 -43.41 20.24 -30.55
C GLY A 31 -41.92 20.32 -30.91
N LEU A 32 -41.39 19.38 -31.70
CA LEU A 32 -39.95 19.36 -32.02
C LEU A 32 -39.59 20.56 -32.91
N GLU A 33 -38.68 21.40 -32.42
CA GLU A 33 -38.21 22.59 -33.11
C GLU A 33 -36.82 22.40 -33.71
N THR A 34 -35.92 21.66 -33.04
CA THR A 34 -34.54 21.47 -33.50
C THR A 34 -34.00 20.08 -33.20
N ILE A 35 -33.30 19.50 -34.19
CA ILE A 35 -32.54 18.26 -34.02
C ILE A 35 -31.09 18.46 -34.49
N TYR A 36 -30.15 18.18 -33.58
CA TYR A 36 -28.71 18.18 -33.85
C TYR A 36 -28.24 16.76 -34.14
N LEU A 37 -27.78 16.52 -35.36
CA LEU A 37 -27.19 15.27 -35.83
C LEU A 37 -25.71 15.53 -36.14
N ILE A 38 -24.86 15.37 -35.13
CA ILE A 38 -23.45 15.77 -35.22
C ILE A 38 -22.58 14.54 -35.13
N ASN A 39 -21.65 14.41 -36.07
CA ASN A 39 -20.72 13.28 -36.13
C ASN A 39 -21.44 11.92 -36.08
N THR A 40 -22.50 11.80 -36.89
CA THR A 40 -23.28 10.58 -37.11
C THR A 40 -22.93 9.96 -38.48
N ASN A 41 -23.14 8.66 -38.65
CA ASN A 41 -22.95 7.96 -39.94
C ASN A 41 -24.20 8.02 -40.85
N LEU A 42 -25.04 9.04 -40.67
CA LEU A 42 -26.27 9.20 -41.45
C LEU A 42 -25.95 9.73 -42.85
N HIS A 43 -26.34 8.97 -43.87
CA HIS A 43 -26.16 9.35 -45.27
C HIS A 43 -27.42 9.95 -45.91
N VAL A 44 -28.61 9.55 -45.45
CA VAL A 44 -29.91 9.94 -46.02
C VAL A 44 -30.92 10.16 -44.90
N ILE A 45 -31.72 11.23 -45.00
CA ILE A 45 -32.82 11.54 -44.08
C ILE A 45 -34.07 11.84 -44.91
N ASP A 46 -35.13 11.05 -44.72
CA ASP A 46 -36.43 11.33 -45.32
C ASP A 46 -37.20 12.33 -44.46
N ILE A 47 -37.25 13.60 -44.86
CA ILE A 47 -37.88 14.67 -44.08
C ILE A 47 -39.40 14.50 -44.00
N GLY A 48 -40.04 14.04 -45.08
CA GLY A 48 -41.50 14.08 -45.25
C GLY A 48 -42.25 13.04 -44.43
N SER A 49 -41.69 11.84 -44.27
CA SER A 49 -42.32 10.76 -43.51
C SER A 49 -41.85 10.69 -42.05
N THR A 50 -40.69 11.26 -41.74
CA THR A 50 -40.01 11.08 -40.44
C THR A 50 -40.44 12.10 -39.39
N PHE A 51 -40.68 13.36 -39.77
CA PHE A 51 -40.98 14.45 -38.85
C PHE A 51 -42.46 14.85 -38.92
N GLY A 52 -43.09 15.04 -37.76
CA GLY A 52 -44.48 15.50 -37.68
C GLY A 52 -44.64 17.02 -37.76
N SER A 53 -43.58 17.78 -37.47
CA SER A 53 -43.59 19.25 -37.43
C SER A 53 -42.94 19.84 -38.70
N PRO A 54 -43.65 20.69 -39.47
CA PRO A 54 -43.11 21.31 -40.68
C PRO A 54 -42.08 22.42 -40.41
N ARG A 55 -41.82 22.74 -39.13
CA ARG A 55 -40.89 23.81 -38.71
C ARG A 55 -39.61 23.28 -38.05
N THR A 56 -39.38 21.98 -38.09
CA THR A 56 -38.20 21.36 -37.47
C THR A 56 -36.93 21.80 -38.20
N SER A 57 -36.00 22.44 -37.49
CA SER A 57 -34.66 22.72 -38.00
C SER A 57 -33.77 21.49 -37.80
N ILE A 58 -33.20 20.99 -38.88
CA ILE A 58 -32.29 19.83 -38.87
C ILE A 58 -30.88 20.36 -39.11
N VAL A 59 -30.01 20.18 -38.11
CA VAL A 59 -28.61 20.56 -38.21
C VAL A 59 -27.77 19.29 -38.35
N LEU A 60 -27.27 19.06 -39.56
CA LEU A 60 -26.36 17.97 -39.89
C LEU A 60 -24.95 18.56 -40.11
N SER A 61 -23.98 18.17 -39.29
CA SER A 61 -22.60 18.65 -39.42
C SER A 61 -21.58 17.59 -39.02
N SER A 62 -20.44 17.58 -39.72
CA SER A 62 -19.35 16.64 -39.50
C SER A 62 -18.22 17.19 -38.60
N THR A 63 -18.07 18.51 -38.45
CA THR A 63 -16.84 19.07 -37.80
C THR A 63 -16.99 20.41 -37.06
N LYS A 64 -17.95 21.26 -37.42
CA LYS A 64 -18.14 22.58 -36.79
C LYS A 64 -19.62 22.93 -36.68
N MET A 65 -19.99 23.58 -35.57
CA MET A 65 -21.34 24.07 -35.37
C MET A 65 -21.34 25.59 -35.22
N ASN A 66 -21.77 26.27 -36.28
CA ASN A 66 -22.07 27.71 -36.26
C ASN A 66 -23.58 27.99 -36.35
N MET A 67 -24.43 26.96 -36.36
CA MET A 67 -25.87 27.12 -36.56
C MET A 67 -26.60 27.14 -35.21
N GLY A 68 -27.07 28.32 -34.81
CA GLY A 68 -27.93 28.48 -33.65
C GLY A 68 -29.41 28.27 -33.98
N MET A 69 -30.23 28.05 -32.96
CA MET A 69 -31.68 27.97 -33.08
C MET A 69 -32.32 29.34 -32.82
N ILE A 70 -33.39 29.67 -33.55
CA ILE A 70 -34.18 30.88 -33.28
C ILE A 70 -35.25 30.51 -32.25
N SER A 71 -35.21 31.13 -31.07
CA SER A 71 -36.19 30.89 -30.00
C SER A 71 -36.83 32.19 -29.53
N TYR A 72 -37.98 32.12 -28.85
CA TYR A 72 -38.60 33.30 -28.25
C TYR A 72 -37.76 33.82 -27.09
N LYS A 73 -37.73 35.15 -26.89
CA LYS A 73 -37.00 35.79 -25.77
C LYS A 73 -37.32 35.20 -24.40
N PHE A 74 -38.54 34.70 -24.22
CA PHE A 74 -38.98 34.03 -22.99
C PHE A 74 -38.11 32.83 -22.63
N PHE A 75 -37.63 32.06 -23.61
CA PHE A 75 -36.79 30.87 -23.39
C PHE A 75 -35.31 31.19 -23.18
N ARG A 76 -34.92 32.47 -23.21
CA ARG A 76 -33.51 32.88 -23.08
C ARG A 76 -32.87 32.31 -21.82
N SER A 77 -33.49 32.51 -20.66
CA SER A 77 -32.94 32.06 -19.37
C SER A 77 -32.83 30.54 -19.28
N PHE A 78 -33.80 29.83 -19.87
CA PHE A 78 -33.80 28.37 -19.92
C PHE A 78 -32.64 27.88 -20.78
N LEU A 79 -32.55 28.32 -22.03
CA LEU A 79 -31.48 27.90 -22.94
C LEU A 79 -30.09 28.27 -22.43
N THR A 80 -29.91 29.43 -21.81
CA THR A 80 -28.63 29.80 -21.19
C THR A 80 -28.24 28.86 -20.05
N SER A 81 -29.21 28.34 -19.28
CA SER A 81 -28.93 27.33 -18.24
C SER A 81 -28.55 25.95 -18.79
N PHE A 82 -28.84 25.68 -20.06
CA PHE A 82 -28.43 24.48 -20.78
C PHE A 82 -27.23 24.74 -21.70
N GLY A 83 -26.36 25.69 -21.38
CA GLY A 83 -25.10 25.87 -22.13
C GLY A 83 -25.25 26.56 -23.49
N TYR A 84 -26.36 27.29 -23.74
CA TYR A 84 -26.53 28.12 -24.93
C TYR A 84 -26.09 29.58 -24.67
N THR A 85 -25.71 30.24 -25.74
CA THR A 85 -25.44 31.68 -25.81
C THR A 85 -26.46 32.33 -26.73
N CYS A 86 -27.38 33.09 -26.14
CA CYS A 86 -28.48 33.73 -26.86
C CYS A 86 -28.20 35.22 -27.12
N ILE A 87 -28.27 35.61 -28.40
CA ILE A 87 -28.14 36.98 -28.87
C ILE A 87 -29.47 37.48 -29.47
N PRO A 88 -29.84 38.76 -29.29
CA PRO A 88 -31.08 39.30 -29.86
C PRO A 88 -31.13 39.17 -31.39
N HIS A 89 -32.22 38.61 -31.93
CA HIS A 89 -32.44 38.47 -33.38
C HIS A 89 -33.57 39.38 -33.90
N SER A 90 -34.64 39.52 -33.11
CA SER A 90 -35.79 40.39 -33.41
C SER A 90 -36.41 40.93 -32.10
N ASN A 91 -37.45 41.76 -32.19
CA ASN A 91 -38.14 42.31 -31.02
C ASN A 91 -38.67 41.22 -30.07
N ILE A 92 -39.05 40.06 -30.60
CA ILE A 92 -39.65 38.94 -29.84
C ILE A 92 -38.82 37.64 -29.83
N LYS A 93 -37.71 37.57 -30.58
CA LYS A 93 -36.91 36.36 -30.78
C LYS A 93 -35.41 36.58 -30.58
N ASP A 94 -34.74 35.58 -30.04
CA ASP A 94 -33.29 35.49 -29.87
C ASP A 94 -32.73 34.35 -30.73
N LEU A 95 -31.49 34.50 -31.21
CA LEU A 95 -30.70 33.44 -31.81
C LEU A 95 -29.82 32.82 -30.71
N CYS A 96 -30.07 31.56 -30.39
CA CYS A 96 -29.37 30.82 -29.34
C CYS A 96 -28.40 29.81 -29.95
N ILE A 97 -27.11 29.98 -29.68
CA ILE A 97 -26.03 29.14 -30.19
C ILE A 97 -25.52 28.26 -29.05
N PRO A 98 -25.55 26.92 -29.17
CA PRO A 98 -24.98 26.02 -28.16
C PRO A 98 -23.46 26.18 -28.09
N CYS A 99 -22.86 25.99 -26.91
CA CYS A 99 -21.41 25.82 -26.82
C CYS A 99 -20.98 24.58 -27.64
N ASP A 100 -19.97 24.75 -28.50
CA ASP A 100 -19.46 23.67 -29.33
C ASP A 100 -18.69 22.63 -28.50
N GLN A 101 -18.38 21.49 -29.11
CA GLN A 101 -17.46 20.52 -28.53
C GLN A 101 -16.12 21.18 -28.15
N GLY A 102 -15.53 20.68 -27.07
CA GLY A 102 -14.35 21.28 -26.43
C GLY A 102 -14.62 22.56 -25.65
N HIS A 103 -15.88 22.98 -25.51
CA HIS A 103 -16.25 24.14 -24.71
C HIS A 103 -17.28 23.81 -23.63
N TYR A 104 -17.32 24.62 -22.58
CA TYR A 104 -18.24 24.45 -21.46
C TYR A 104 -18.70 25.80 -20.88
N LYS A 105 -19.73 25.77 -20.04
CA LYS A 105 -20.07 26.89 -19.14
C LYS A 105 -19.97 26.43 -17.68
N THR A 106 -19.43 27.30 -16.83
CA THR A 106 -19.27 27.10 -15.38
C THR A 106 -20.58 27.34 -14.62
N ASN A 107 -21.34 28.36 -14.99
CA ASN A 107 -22.58 28.76 -14.32
C ASN A 107 -23.68 29.12 -15.32
N ALA A 108 -24.92 28.68 -15.04
CA ALA A 108 -26.12 28.98 -15.81
C ALA A 108 -26.49 30.48 -15.91
N TYR A 109 -26.00 31.30 -14.97
CA TYR A 109 -26.44 32.70 -14.80
C TYR A 109 -25.34 33.77 -14.94
N GLY A 110 -24.06 33.37 -15.08
CA GLY A 110 -22.93 34.29 -14.90
C GLY A 110 -22.11 34.62 -16.16
N GLU A 111 -22.05 33.75 -17.16
CA GLU A 111 -21.12 33.91 -18.28
C GLU A 111 -21.84 33.90 -19.65
N LEU A 112 -21.75 35.04 -20.35
CA LEU A 112 -22.29 35.21 -21.69
C LEU A 112 -21.51 34.44 -22.77
N LYS A 113 -20.34 33.85 -22.47
CA LYS A 113 -19.47 33.20 -23.45
C LYS A 113 -19.13 31.77 -23.03
N CYS A 114 -18.96 30.90 -24.01
CA CYS A 114 -18.46 29.55 -23.82
C CYS A 114 -16.96 29.59 -23.50
N GLN A 115 -16.51 28.81 -22.53
CA GLN A 115 -15.09 28.66 -22.20
C GLN A 115 -14.50 27.45 -22.91
N GLU A 116 -13.27 27.56 -23.41
CA GLU A 116 -12.52 26.44 -23.97
C GLU A 116 -12.04 25.49 -22.86
N CYS A 117 -12.10 24.19 -23.09
CA CYS A 117 -11.44 23.22 -22.23
C CYS A 117 -9.92 23.46 -22.28
N PRO A 118 -9.24 23.54 -21.12
CA PRO A 118 -7.83 23.81 -21.09
C PRO A 118 -7.02 22.67 -21.72
N PRO A 119 -5.84 22.97 -22.28
CA PRO A 119 -4.93 21.93 -22.76
C PRO A 119 -4.51 20.99 -21.62
N GLY A 120 -4.20 19.74 -21.95
CA GLY A 120 -3.84 18.69 -20.98
C GLY A 120 -4.88 17.59 -20.88
N GLY A 121 -5.14 17.09 -19.68
CA GLY A 121 -5.97 15.90 -19.44
C GLY A 121 -7.48 16.11 -19.57
N PHE A 122 -7.96 17.04 -20.40
CA PHE A 122 -9.38 17.42 -20.45
C PHE A 122 -9.95 17.48 -21.87
N TYR A 123 -11.21 17.06 -22.04
CA TYR A 123 -11.96 17.14 -23.30
C TYR A 123 -13.47 17.35 -23.02
N GLN A 124 -14.22 17.75 -24.05
CA GLN A 124 -15.69 17.81 -23.99
C GLN A 124 -16.29 17.39 -25.33
N ASP A 125 -17.08 16.33 -25.31
CA ASP A 125 -17.69 15.68 -26.48
C ASP A 125 -19.17 16.00 -26.67
N ALA A 126 -19.82 16.59 -25.67
CA ALA A 126 -21.19 17.09 -25.75
C ALA A 126 -21.25 18.57 -26.16
N ILE A 127 -22.34 18.94 -26.81
CA ILE A 127 -22.67 20.34 -27.11
C ILE A 127 -23.51 20.92 -25.97
N ALA A 128 -23.52 22.24 -25.85
CA ALA A 128 -24.32 22.95 -24.85
C ALA A 128 -24.07 22.44 -23.41
N TYR A 129 -22.81 22.08 -23.13
CA TYR A 129 -22.43 21.45 -21.87
C TYR A 129 -22.27 22.48 -20.74
N VAL A 130 -22.84 22.14 -19.58
CA VAL A 130 -22.65 22.85 -18.31
C VAL A 130 -22.04 21.86 -17.33
N GLY A 131 -20.85 22.19 -16.82
CA GLY A 131 -20.08 21.30 -15.94
C GLY A 131 -20.06 21.77 -14.50
N GLU A 132 -20.22 20.86 -13.54
CA GLU A 132 -19.85 21.11 -12.14
C GLU A 132 -18.33 21.18 -12.01
N ILE A 133 -17.84 22.09 -11.17
CA ILE A 133 -16.42 22.33 -10.97
C ILE A 133 -15.83 21.17 -10.14
N VAL A 134 -15.23 20.18 -10.80
CA VAL A 134 -14.49 19.09 -10.14
C VAL A 134 -13.00 19.35 -10.35
N HIS A 135 -12.23 19.51 -9.28
CA HIS A 135 -10.82 19.95 -9.30
C HIS A 135 -10.57 21.32 -9.97
N GLY A 136 -11.56 22.21 -10.01
CA GLY A 136 -11.41 23.56 -10.56
C GLY A 136 -11.75 23.71 -12.05
N LEU A 137 -12.23 22.66 -12.72
CA LEU A 137 -12.52 22.67 -14.16
C LEU A 137 -13.85 21.96 -14.49
N GLY A 138 -14.58 22.47 -15.49
CA GLY A 138 -15.89 21.96 -15.91
C GLY A 138 -15.86 21.15 -17.21
N CYS A 139 -14.78 20.40 -17.49
CA CYS A 139 -14.67 19.50 -18.65
C CYS A 139 -14.44 18.05 -18.21
N LYS A 140 -14.69 17.08 -19.10
CA LYS A 140 -14.42 15.66 -18.84
C LYS A 140 -12.91 15.39 -18.82
N GLN A 141 -12.47 14.38 -18.08
CA GLN A 141 -11.05 14.00 -17.99
C GLN A 141 -10.68 12.92 -19.02
N CYS A 142 -9.50 13.07 -19.64
CA CYS A 142 -8.90 12.04 -20.48
C CYS A 142 -8.59 10.76 -19.68
N PRO A 143 -8.53 9.58 -20.34
CA PRO A 143 -8.00 8.37 -19.73
C PRO A 143 -6.61 8.56 -19.13
N ALA A 144 -6.31 7.86 -18.04
CA ALA A 144 -5.00 7.90 -17.41
C ALA A 144 -3.88 7.58 -18.42
N GLY A 145 -2.84 8.42 -18.45
CA GLY A 145 -1.73 8.30 -19.40
C GLY A 145 -1.97 8.90 -20.79
N SER A 146 -3.05 9.67 -20.98
CA SER A 146 -3.34 10.40 -22.21
C SER A 146 -3.65 11.87 -21.93
N TYR A 147 -3.40 12.73 -22.93
CA TYR A 147 -3.63 14.17 -22.84
C TYR A 147 -3.91 14.78 -24.21
N VAL A 148 -4.62 15.90 -24.22
CA VAL A 148 -4.79 16.79 -25.36
C VAL A 148 -3.59 17.74 -25.39
N LYS A 149 -2.81 17.70 -26.46
CA LYS A 149 -1.66 18.59 -26.63
C LYS A 149 -2.11 20.06 -26.71
N PRO A 150 -1.29 21.02 -26.25
CA PRO A 150 -1.61 22.44 -26.37
C PRO A 150 -1.94 22.90 -27.80
N GLU A 151 -1.26 22.32 -28.80
CA GLU A 151 -1.51 22.57 -30.24
C GLU A 151 -2.85 22.03 -30.75
N ASN A 152 -3.44 21.06 -30.04
CA ASN A 152 -4.69 20.39 -30.40
C ASN A 152 -5.85 20.74 -29.45
N ALA A 153 -5.65 21.70 -28.54
CA ALA A 153 -6.70 22.19 -27.65
C ALA A 153 -7.62 23.19 -28.39
N PRO A 154 -8.93 23.25 -28.04
CA PRO A 154 -9.61 22.45 -27.03
C PRO A 154 -9.95 21.02 -27.51
N GLY A 155 -9.90 20.04 -26.59
CA GLY A 155 -10.23 18.64 -26.90
C GLY A 155 -11.72 18.45 -27.16
N LYS A 156 -12.09 18.08 -28.40
CA LYS A 156 -13.49 17.94 -28.83
C LYS A 156 -14.08 16.55 -28.62
N THR A 157 -13.27 15.52 -28.56
CA THR A 157 -13.72 14.14 -28.38
C THR A 157 -12.72 13.35 -27.54
N MET A 158 -13.09 12.14 -27.11
CA MET A 158 -12.17 11.26 -26.37
C MET A 158 -10.92 10.90 -27.20
N GLU A 159 -11.06 10.81 -28.52
CA GLU A 159 -9.95 10.53 -29.45
C GLU A 159 -8.97 11.71 -29.57
N SER A 160 -9.36 12.90 -29.10
CA SER A 160 -8.44 14.04 -28.99
C SER A 160 -7.37 13.81 -27.91
N CYS A 161 -7.60 12.86 -26.99
CA CYS A 161 -6.64 12.46 -25.98
C CYS A 161 -5.56 11.55 -26.61
N SER A 162 -4.38 12.12 -26.87
CA SER A 162 -3.22 11.36 -27.34
C SER A 162 -2.50 10.68 -26.19
N ALA A 163 -2.04 9.44 -26.40
CA ALA A 163 -1.20 8.75 -25.43
C ALA A 163 0.07 9.57 -25.16
N CYS A 164 0.51 9.61 -23.91
CA CYS A 164 1.83 10.12 -23.59
C CYS A 164 2.86 9.25 -24.31
N LEU A 165 3.67 9.87 -25.18
CA LEU A 165 4.85 9.22 -25.73
C LEU A 165 5.74 8.82 -24.55
N GLU A 166 6.06 7.54 -24.41
CA GLU A 166 7.06 7.03 -23.48
C GLU A 166 8.41 7.67 -23.82
N GLY A 167 8.68 8.85 -23.28
CA GLY A 167 9.88 9.62 -23.65
C GLY A 167 9.94 11.04 -23.13
N VAL A 168 8.82 11.65 -22.74
CA VAL A 168 8.83 12.97 -22.07
C VAL A 168 7.92 12.95 -20.86
N ALA A 169 8.23 12.03 -19.95
CA ALA A 169 7.75 11.97 -18.58
C ALA A 169 8.30 13.15 -17.75
N GLY A 170 7.94 14.38 -18.12
CA GLY A 170 8.25 15.58 -17.38
C GLY A 170 7.07 15.95 -16.49
N LEU A 171 7.25 15.76 -15.17
CA LEU A 171 6.48 16.35 -14.05
C LEU A 171 5.36 15.54 -13.37
N SER A 172 5.07 14.29 -13.73
CA SER A 172 4.20 13.43 -12.88
C SER A 172 4.69 11.97 -12.75
N GLU A 173 5.36 11.42 -13.77
CA GLU A 173 5.81 10.02 -13.76
C GLU A 173 7.14 9.74 -13.05
N THR A 174 7.90 10.77 -12.66
CA THR A 174 9.12 10.55 -11.84
C THR A 174 8.80 9.99 -10.45
N SER A 175 7.56 10.12 -9.97
CA SER A 175 7.14 9.47 -8.71
C SER A 175 6.82 7.98 -8.88
N ASN A 176 6.36 7.54 -10.05
CA ASN A 176 5.83 6.17 -10.21
C ASN A 176 6.80 5.16 -10.84
N ARG A 177 7.80 5.58 -11.62
CA ARG A 177 8.87 4.65 -12.07
C ARG A 177 9.93 4.38 -11.00
N ALA A 178 10.12 5.32 -10.06
CA ALA A 178 11.07 5.18 -8.95
C ALA A 178 10.58 4.25 -7.82
N ASN A 179 9.27 3.98 -7.74
CA ASN A 179 8.65 3.31 -6.59
C ASN A 179 8.12 1.89 -6.89
N ARG A 180 8.59 1.25 -7.96
CA ARG A 180 8.19 -0.13 -8.29
C ARG A 180 8.97 -1.13 -7.43
N ARG A 181 8.45 -1.44 -6.22
CA ARG A 181 9.03 -2.47 -5.35
C ARG A 181 8.98 -3.85 -6.01
N SER A 182 10.04 -4.64 -5.81
CA SER A 182 10.01 -6.07 -6.14
C SER A 182 8.97 -6.78 -5.28
N VAL A 183 8.35 -7.85 -5.76
CA VAL A 183 7.43 -8.63 -4.92
C VAL A 183 8.13 -9.22 -3.70
N SER A 184 9.40 -9.58 -3.83
CA SER A 184 10.19 -9.99 -2.66
C SER A 184 10.22 -8.90 -1.60
N ASP A 185 10.24 -7.62 -1.98
CA ASP A 185 10.34 -6.50 -1.04
C ASP A 185 8.95 -6.16 -0.46
N THR A 186 7.86 -6.27 -1.24
CA THR A 186 6.48 -6.17 -0.73
C THR A 186 6.16 -7.27 0.27
N VAL A 187 6.45 -8.53 -0.08
CA VAL A 187 6.22 -9.68 0.78
C VAL A 187 7.01 -9.52 2.07
N PHE A 188 8.29 -9.21 1.95
CA PHE A 188 9.15 -9.01 3.10
C PHE A 188 8.69 -7.85 4.00
N SER A 189 8.19 -6.75 3.43
CA SER A 189 7.57 -5.63 4.17
C SER A 189 6.42 -6.11 5.06
N SER A 190 5.41 -6.77 4.49
CA SER A 190 4.26 -7.24 5.26
C SER A 190 4.66 -8.32 6.28
N PHE A 191 5.58 -9.23 5.94
CA PHE A 191 6.10 -10.23 6.88
C PHE A 191 6.80 -9.60 8.09
N LYS A 192 7.60 -8.55 7.91
CA LYS A 192 8.23 -7.86 9.04
C LYS A 192 7.22 -7.30 10.04
N ILE A 193 6.12 -6.73 9.53
CA ILE A 193 5.04 -6.19 10.36
C ILE A 193 4.42 -7.31 11.21
N VAL A 194 4.10 -8.45 10.59
CA VAL A 194 3.55 -9.64 11.27
C VAL A 194 4.51 -10.21 12.31
N ILE A 195 5.77 -10.40 11.92
CA ILE A 195 6.81 -10.91 12.82
C ILE A 195 6.95 -9.96 14.01
N GLY A 196 7.00 -8.65 13.76
CA GLY A 196 7.07 -7.64 14.82
C GLY A 196 5.86 -7.65 15.75
N PHE A 197 4.65 -7.78 15.21
CA PHE A 197 3.42 -7.91 15.99
C PHE A 197 3.49 -9.12 16.93
N TYR A 198 3.80 -10.30 16.38
CA TYR A 198 3.82 -11.51 17.16
C TYR A 198 4.98 -11.55 18.15
N GLN A 199 6.15 -11.00 17.83
CA GLN A 199 7.28 -10.86 18.76
C GLN A 199 6.84 -10.13 20.04
N VAL A 200 6.15 -8.99 19.91
CA VAL A 200 5.68 -8.21 21.06
C VAL A 200 4.55 -8.96 21.80
N THR A 201 3.58 -9.52 21.07
CA THR A 201 2.46 -10.26 21.67
C THR A 201 2.94 -11.51 22.41
N SER A 202 3.86 -12.31 21.86
CA SER A 202 4.41 -13.50 22.53
C SER A 202 5.24 -13.14 23.74
N GLY A 203 6.09 -12.11 23.64
CA GLY A 203 6.80 -11.57 24.80
C GLY A 203 5.84 -11.18 25.92
N THR A 204 4.74 -10.52 25.57
CA THR A 204 3.70 -10.07 26.52
C THR A 204 3.03 -11.24 27.23
N LEU A 205 2.53 -12.23 26.49
CA LEU A 205 1.87 -13.40 27.08
C LEU A 205 2.80 -14.23 27.97
N ASN A 206 4.06 -14.41 27.55
CA ASN A 206 5.04 -15.17 28.32
C ASN A 206 5.45 -14.43 29.60
N ALA A 207 5.63 -13.10 29.53
CA ALA A 207 5.95 -12.28 30.69
C ALA A 207 4.79 -12.24 31.70
N TYR A 208 3.54 -12.28 31.21
CA TYR A 208 2.34 -12.29 32.02
C TYR A 208 1.78 -13.70 32.22
N SER A 209 2.66 -14.68 32.50
CA SER A 209 2.27 -16.08 32.73
C SER A 209 1.38 -16.29 33.95
N TYR A 210 1.36 -15.34 34.89
CA TYR A 210 0.45 -15.32 36.03
C TYR A 210 -0.99 -14.94 35.65
N ILE A 211 -1.21 -14.33 34.48
CA ILE A 211 -2.55 -14.08 33.94
C ILE A 211 -3.05 -15.37 33.30
N LYS A 212 -4.23 -15.82 33.71
CA LYS A 212 -4.88 -17.00 33.10
C LYS A 212 -5.43 -16.65 31.72
N TRP A 213 -4.57 -16.73 30.70
CA TRP A 213 -4.95 -16.50 29.31
C TRP A 213 -5.90 -17.60 28.79
N PRO A 214 -6.84 -17.26 27.89
CA PRO A 214 -7.69 -18.25 27.25
C PRO A 214 -6.89 -19.33 26.50
N ALA A 215 -7.33 -20.59 26.59
CA ALA A 215 -6.64 -21.72 25.97
C ALA A 215 -6.53 -21.61 24.43
N ALA A 216 -7.47 -20.92 23.78
CA ALA A 216 -7.40 -20.66 22.35
C ALA A 216 -6.22 -19.73 21.99
N LEU A 217 -5.98 -18.71 22.81
CA LEU A 217 -4.90 -17.75 22.60
C LEU A 217 -3.54 -18.40 22.81
N THR A 218 -3.37 -19.24 23.84
CA THR A 218 -2.10 -19.95 24.06
C THR A 218 -1.76 -20.92 22.93
N LYS A 219 -2.76 -21.57 22.30
CA LYS A 219 -2.56 -22.36 21.08
C LYS A 219 -2.12 -21.49 19.89
N LEU A 220 -2.76 -20.35 19.69
CA LEU A 220 -2.38 -19.39 18.64
C LEU A 220 -0.94 -18.90 18.84
N MET A 221 -0.53 -18.65 20.07
CA MET A 221 0.84 -18.18 20.36
C MET A 221 1.91 -19.23 20.07
N LYS A 222 1.62 -20.53 20.21
CA LYS A 222 2.54 -21.59 19.76
C LYS A 222 2.79 -21.54 18.26
N PHE A 223 1.76 -21.22 17.46
CA PHE A 223 1.92 -20.99 16.03
C PHE A 223 2.69 -19.68 15.75
N ALA A 224 2.39 -18.61 16.49
CA ALA A 224 3.10 -17.35 16.37
C ALA A 224 4.61 -17.47 16.64
N ASP A 225 5.01 -18.31 17.60
CA ASP A 225 6.42 -18.58 17.90
C ASP A 225 7.18 -19.20 16.71
N VAL A 226 6.49 -19.99 15.86
CA VAL A 226 7.03 -20.51 14.59
C VAL A 226 7.23 -19.39 13.56
N VAL A 227 6.23 -18.51 13.42
CA VAL A 227 6.25 -17.38 12.48
C VAL A 227 7.39 -16.39 12.81
N GLN A 228 7.74 -16.25 14.08
CA GLN A 228 8.85 -15.40 14.53
C GLN A 228 10.24 -15.93 14.21
N LEU A 229 10.35 -17.16 13.67
CA LEU A 229 11.63 -17.87 13.50
C LEU A 229 12.42 -17.98 14.82
N ASN A 230 11.73 -18.13 15.95
CA ASN A 230 12.40 -18.37 17.23
C ASN A 230 12.95 -19.81 17.23
N ILE A 231 14.23 -19.93 16.87
CA ILE A 231 14.94 -21.20 16.61
C ILE A 231 14.75 -22.21 17.75
N PHE A 232 14.70 -21.74 18.99
CA PHE A 232 14.57 -22.58 20.18
C PHE A 232 13.16 -23.07 20.48
N LYS A 233 12.15 -22.37 19.97
CA LYS A 233 10.75 -22.77 20.12
C LYS A 233 10.22 -23.56 18.93
N LEU A 234 10.89 -23.44 17.77
CA LEU A 234 10.56 -24.18 16.55
C LEU A 234 10.90 -25.67 16.66
N VAL A 235 12.00 -26.01 17.36
CA VAL A 235 12.41 -27.39 17.61
C VAL A 235 12.64 -27.55 19.12
N PRO A 236 11.76 -28.28 19.86
CA PRO A 236 12.01 -28.59 21.26
C PRO A 236 13.16 -29.60 21.36
N LEU A 237 14.40 -29.09 21.32
CA LEU A 237 15.64 -29.88 21.34
C LEU A 237 15.75 -30.73 22.62
N GLU A 238 15.06 -30.34 23.69
CA GLU A 238 14.91 -31.10 24.94
C GLU A 238 14.24 -32.47 24.72
N CYS A 239 13.37 -32.59 23.72
CA CYS A 239 12.71 -33.83 23.35
C CYS A 239 13.58 -34.74 22.47
N LEU A 240 14.58 -34.18 21.78
CA LEU A 240 15.48 -34.94 20.89
C LEU A 240 16.69 -35.51 21.63
N LYS A 241 17.14 -34.87 22.72
CA LYS A 241 18.23 -35.39 23.56
C LYS A 241 18.14 -34.88 25.00
N HIS A 242 17.98 -35.80 25.96
CA HIS A 242 17.88 -35.48 27.40
C HIS A 242 19.09 -34.74 27.99
N SER A 243 20.24 -34.74 27.31
CA SER A 243 21.46 -34.04 27.77
C SER A 243 21.48 -32.54 27.44
N VAL A 244 20.55 -32.04 26.61
CA VAL A 244 20.52 -30.64 26.18
C VAL A 244 19.33 -29.95 26.83
N ARG A 245 19.56 -29.23 27.93
CA ARG A 245 18.56 -28.36 28.56
C ARG A 245 18.60 -26.96 27.93
N LEU A 246 17.45 -26.44 27.49
CA LEU A 246 17.33 -25.10 26.91
C LEU A 246 17.28 -24.05 28.03
N THR A 247 18.40 -23.86 28.72
CA THR A 247 18.53 -22.81 29.75
C THR A 247 18.60 -21.43 29.11
N PRO A 248 18.19 -20.35 29.82
CA PRO A 248 18.37 -18.96 29.35
C PRO A 248 19.81 -18.64 28.95
N TYR A 249 20.79 -19.26 29.63
CA TYR A 249 22.22 -19.16 29.31
C TYR A 249 22.59 -19.79 27.97
N ALA A 250 22.08 -21.00 27.70
CA ALA A 250 22.26 -21.65 26.40
C ALA A 250 21.59 -20.83 25.28
N GLY A 251 20.43 -20.25 25.58
CA GLY A 251 19.75 -19.28 24.73
C GLY A 251 20.64 -18.12 24.31
N LEU A 252 21.23 -17.43 25.28
CA LEU A 252 22.14 -16.31 25.07
C LEU A 252 23.34 -16.70 24.20
N VAL A 253 24.00 -17.83 24.52
CA VAL A 253 25.20 -18.27 23.79
C VAL A 253 24.89 -18.59 22.34
N VAL A 254 23.80 -19.30 22.05
CA VAL A 254 23.45 -19.67 20.67
C VAL A 254 23.10 -18.46 19.82
N TYR A 255 22.33 -17.50 20.33
CA TYR A 255 21.99 -16.30 19.55
C TYR A 255 23.24 -15.47 19.23
N ILE A 256 24.11 -15.23 20.22
CA ILE A 256 25.38 -14.53 20.00
C ILE A 256 26.27 -15.31 19.01
N SER A 257 26.34 -16.63 19.17
CA SER A 257 27.14 -17.49 18.28
C SER A 257 26.58 -17.51 16.86
N LEU A 258 25.27 -17.50 16.70
CA LEU A 258 24.58 -17.44 15.42
C LEU A 258 24.89 -16.13 14.68
N ASP A 259 24.77 -15.00 15.37
CA ASP A 259 25.06 -13.68 14.81
C ASP A 259 26.54 -13.58 14.38
N ALA A 260 27.46 -14.06 15.23
CA ALA A 260 28.89 -14.12 14.92
C ALA A 260 29.20 -15.08 13.75
N MET A 261 28.58 -16.26 13.73
CA MET A 261 28.77 -17.26 12.67
C MET A 261 28.33 -16.72 11.31
N VAL A 262 27.21 -16.00 11.24
CA VAL A 262 26.71 -15.43 9.99
C VAL A 262 27.68 -14.40 9.43
N ILE A 263 28.27 -13.56 10.29
CA ILE A 263 29.31 -12.61 9.90
C ILE A 263 30.54 -13.36 9.36
N LEU A 264 31.01 -14.38 10.06
CA LEU A 264 32.18 -15.18 9.66
C LEU A 264 31.94 -15.91 8.33
N ILE A 265 30.78 -16.54 8.15
CA ILE A 265 30.41 -17.23 6.91
C ILE A 265 30.34 -16.24 5.74
N ALA A 266 29.74 -15.05 5.93
CA ALA A 266 29.67 -14.04 4.88
C ALA A 266 31.05 -13.53 4.48
N ILE A 267 31.94 -13.29 5.45
CA ILE A 267 33.33 -12.90 5.21
C ILE A 267 34.08 -13.99 4.46
N LEU A 268 34.01 -15.24 4.94
CA LEU A 268 34.67 -16.39 4.31
C LEU A 268 34.17 -16.58 2.88
N TYR A 269 32.85 -16.56 2.67
CA TYR A 269 32.23 -16.69 1.36
C TYR A 269 32.72 -15.61 0.40
N PHE A 270 32.80 -14.35 0.84
CA PHE A 270 33.32 -13.25 0.04
C PHE A 270 34.79 -13.47 -0.34
N PHE A 271 35.65 -13.85 0.60
CA PHE A 271 37.07 -14.10 0.33
C PHE A 271 37.29 -15.29 -0.60
N VAL A 272 36.55 -16.39 -0.40
CA VAL A 272 36.56 -17.56 -1.30
C VAL A 272 36.15 -17.12 -2.71
N LYS A 273 35.02 -16.40 -2.84
CA LYS A 273 34.58 -15.90 -4.14
C LYS A 273 35.60 -14.98 -4.78
N LYS A 274 36.26 -14.11 -4.02
CA LYS A 274 37.32 -13.22 -4.50
C LYS A 274 38.53 -14.02 -5.02
N ALA A 275 38.94 -15.08 -4.32
CA ALA A 275 40.07 -15.92 -4.72
C ALA A 275 39.81 -16.72 -6.01
N PHE A 276 38.58 -17.21 -6.22
CA PHE A 276 38.21 -17.99 -7.40
C PHE A 276 37.85 -17.14 -8.65
N THR A 277 37.87 -15.82 -8.54
CA THR A 277 37.35 -14.92 -9.59
C THR A 277 38.49 -14.16 -10.26
N ASN A 278 38.50 -14.08 -11.60
CA ASN A 278 39.53 -13.37 -12.35
C ASN A 278 39.28 -11.83 -12.33
N ILE A 279 40.30 -11.05 -11.99
CA ILE A 279 40.19 -9.68 -11.48
C ILE A 279 39.57 -8.67 -12.47
N ASN A 280 39.74 -8.84 -13.79
CA ASN A 280 39.38 -7.80 -14.76
C ASN A 280 37.96 -7.89 -15.37
N ARG A 281 37.34 -9.09 -15.48
CA ARG A 281 36.00 -9.25 -16.10
C ARG A 281 34.86 -9.32 -15.09
N ASP A 282 35.15 -9.73 -13.85
CA ASP A 282 34.12 -10.13 -12.89
C ASP A 282 33.91 -9.14 -11.72
N ASN A 283 34.53 -7.95 -11.75
CA ASN A 283 34.36 -6.93 -10.70
C ASN A 283 32.88 -6.59 -10.41
N LYS A 284 32.01 -6.57 -11.45
CA LYS A 284 30.57 -6.37 -11.27
C LYS A 284 29.89 -7.54 -10.53
N ARG A 285 30.33 -8.78 -10.78
CA ARG A 285 29.81 -9.98 -10.09
C ARG A 285 30.29 -10.00 -8.63
N LEU A 286 31.55 -9.63 -8.39
CA LEU A 286 32.11 -9.53 -7.04
C LEU A 286 31.42 -8.42 -6.22
N SER A 287 31.12 -7.28 -6.82
CA SER A 287 30.37 -6.20 -6.17
C SER A 287 28.94 -6.63 -5.80
N LYS A 288 28.23 -7.31 -6.70
CA LYS A 288 26.90 -7.88 -6.41
C LYS A 288 26.97 -8.94 -5.30
N CYS A 289 28.01 -9.77 -5.30
CA CYS A 289 28.28 -10.74 -4.24
C CYS A 289 28.45 -10.03 -2.88
N LYS A 290 29.26 -8.98 -2.84
CA LYS A 290 29.51 -8.17 -1.63
C LYS A 290 28.23 -7.51 -1.09
N ALA A 291 27.43 -6.91 -1.97
CA ALA A 291 26.12 -6.35 -1.61
C ALA A 291 25.16 -7.43 -1.04
N ASN A 292 25.14 -8.63 -1.64
CA ASN A 292 24.36 -9.75 -1.13
C ASN A 292 24.86 -10.27 0.24
N CYS A 293 26.17 -10.29 0.47
CA CYS A 293 26.75 -10.62 1.78
C CYS A 293 26.31 -9.60 2.83
N TYR A 294 26.39 -8.30 2.54
CA TYR A 294 25.86 -7.26 3.43
C TYR A 294 24.36 -7.44 3.68
N ARG A 295 23.56 -7.67 2.63
CA ARG A 295 22.12 -7.92 2.77
C ARG A 295 21.85 -9.10 3.70
N ALA A 296 22.55 -10.22 3.54
CA ALA A 296 22.37 -11.41 4.37
C ALA A 296 22.75 -11.14 5.83
N VAL A 297 23.90 -10.53 6.10
CA VAL A 297 24.37 -10.21 7.46
C VAL A 297 23.40 -9.27 8.17
N PHE A 298 23.05 -8.14 7.56
CA PHE A 298 22.13 -7.18 8.17
C PHE A 298 20.74 -7.78 8.36
N LEU A 299 20.24 -8.59 7.42
CA LEU A 299 18.92 -9.21 7.51
C LEU A 299 18.86 -10.24 8.64
N VAL A 300 19.86 -11.12 8.76
CA VAL A 300 19.84 -12.14 9.81
C VAL A 300 19.99 -11.50 11.18
N ILE A 301 20.94 -10.58 11.36
CA ILE A 301 21.10 -9.84 12.62
C ILE A 301 19.81 -9.08 12.96
N PHE A 302 19.17 -8.43 11.99
CA PHE A 302 17.90 -7.75 12.20
C PHE A 302 16.79 -8.69 12.68
N ILE A 303 16.69 -9.90 12.11
CA ILE A 303 15.68 -10.90 12.50
C ILE A 303 15.95 -11.47 13.90
N THR A 304 17.22 -11.77 14.23
CA THR A 304 17.62 -12.37 15.51
C THR A 304 17.68 -11.34 16.64
N TYR A 305 17.91 -10.06 16.32
CA TYR A 305 18.14 -8.98 17.28
C TYR A 305 17.10 -8.89 18.42
N PRO A 306 15.77 -8.93 18.20
CA PRO A 306 14.80 -8.87 19.29
C PRO A 306 14.95 -10.03 20.28
N ALA A 307 15.19 -11.24 19.78
CA ALA A 307 15.40 -12.42 20.60
C ALA A 307 16.76 -12.38 21.32
N THR A 308 17.82 -11.90 20.65
CA THR A 308 19.12 -11.66 21.27
C THR A 308 18.99 -10.68 22.43
N CYS A 309 18.30 -9.55 22.24
CA CYS A 309 18.05 -8.57 23.30
C CYS A 309 17.27 -9.16 24.48
N GLU A 310 16.22 -9.96 24.20
CA GLU A 310 15.45 -10.66 25.25
C GLU A 310 16.35 -11.55 26.11
N LYS A 311 17.22 -12.37 25.49
CA LYS A 311 18.12 -13.26 26.23
C LYS A 311 19.19 -12.52 27.02
N VAL A 312 19.68 -11.38 26.51
CA VAL A 312 20.58 -10.51 27.26
C VAL A 312 19.87 -9.98 28.51
N PHE A 313 18.66 -9.44 28.38
CA PHE A 313 17.93 -8.91 29.53
C PHE A 313 17.57 -9.99 30.54
N GLN A 314 17.19 -11.19 30.10
CA GLN A 314 16.83 -12.31 30.99
C GLN A 314 17.98 -12.76 31.90
N VAL A 315 19.24 -12.69 31.45
CA VAL A 315 20.40 -13.16 32.23
C VAL A 315 20.92 -12.10 33.23
N LEU A 316 20.59 -10.81 33.01
CA LEU A 316 21.09 -9.72 33.85
C LEU A 316 20.59 -9.81 35.30
N PRO A 317 21.34 -9.27 36.28
CA PRO A 317 20.98 -9.32 37.70
C PRO A 317 19.60 -8.74 38.04
N SER A 318 19.15 -7.74 37.28
CA SER A 318 17.83 -7.12 37.46
C SER A 318 16.65 -8.07 37.20
N SER A 319 16.89 -9.22 36.54
CA SER A 319 15.91 -10.27 36.28
C SER A 319 15.85 -11.32 37.39
N CYS A 320 16.66 -11.18 38.44
CA CYS A 320 16.64 -12.09 39.58
C CYS A 320 15.50 -11.72 40.53
N HIS A 321 14.71 -12.72 40.89
CA HIS A 321 13.61 -12.60 41.84
C HIS A 321 13.93 -13.36 43.12
N LYS A 322 13.63 -12.75 44.26
CA LYS A 322 13.84 -13.35 45.58
C LYS A 322 12.65 -14.24 45.92
N VAL A 323 12.91 -15.53 46.11
CA VAL A 323 11.91 -16.51 46.53
C VAL A 323 12.28 -17.01 47.91
N CYS A 324 11.33 -16.98 48.84
CA CYS A 324 11.50 -17.42 50.22
C CYS A 324 10.57 -18.61 50.48
N ASP A 325 11.11 -19.72 51.00
CA ASP A 325 10.31 -20.88 51.43
C ASP A 325 9.69 -20.64 52.81
N ASN A 326 10.43 -19.94 53.67
CA ASN A 326 10.00 -19.33 54.93
C ASN A 326 10.68 -17.96 55.07
N GLU A 327 10.25 -17.09 56.01
CA GLU A 327 10.84 -15.75 56.20
C GLU A 327 12.37 -15.74 56.40
N GLN A 328 12.97 -16.89 56.75
CA GLN A 328 14.40 -17.04 57.06
C GLN A 328 15.26 -17.65 55.94
N ASP A 329 14.71 -18.43 54.99
CA ASP A 329 15.50 -19.03 53.90
C ASP A 329 15.02 -18.50 52.54
N CYS A 330 15.70 -17.44 52.10
CA CYS A 330 15.42 -16.76 50.84
C CYS A 330 16.58 -16.92 49.87
N SER A 331 16.28 -17.45 48.70
CA SER A 331 17.23 -17.60 47.60
C SER A 331 16.80 -16.77 46.39
N TRP A 332 17.76 -16.31 45.61
CA TRP A 332 17.50 -15.56 44.39
C TRP A 332 17.50 -16.51 43.19
N TYR A 333 16.44 -16.42 42.38
CA TYR A 333 16.24 -17.25 41.20
C TYR A 333 15.99 -16.38 39.97
N LEU A 334 16.29 -16.92 38.80
CA LEU A 334 16.05 -16.22 37.55
C LEU A 334 14.55 -16.20 37.24
N GLN A 335 13.96 -15.04 36.98
CA GLN A 335 12.51 -14.94 36.74
C GLN A 335 12.05 -15.72 35.49
N SER A 336 12.90 -15.81 34.47
CA SER A 336 12.61 -16.58 33.26
C SER A 336 12.70 -18.10 33.47
N ASP A 337 13.39 -18.55 34.52
CA ASP A 337 13.60 -19.97 34.83
C ASP A 337 13.95 -20.15 36.32
N TYR A 338 12.95 -20.44 37.14
CA TYR A 338 13.10 -20.65 38.58
C TYR A 338 13.93 -21.89 38.95
N SER A 339 14.30 -22.75 37.99
CA SER A 339 15.26 -23.83 38.26
C SER A 339 16.70 -23.33 38.37
N SER A 340 16.98 -22.09 37.93
CA SER A 340 18.30 -21.48 37.90
C SER A 340 18.51 -20.49 39.06
N LYS A 341 19.46 -20.78 39.96
CA LYS A 341 19.86 -19.89 41.07
C LYS A 341 20.78 -18.75 40.61
N CYS A 342 20.42 -17.52 40.99
CA CYS A 342 21.23 -16.32 40.79
C CYS A 342 22.42 -16.27 41.76
N PHE A 343 23.40 -15.42 41.45
CA PHE A 343 24.61 -15.15 42.26
C PHE A 343 25.52 -16.35 42.55
N THR A 344 25.36 -17.45 41.81
CA THR A 344 26.28 -18.58 41.85
C THR A 344 27.53 -18.31 40.98
N SER A 345 28.64 -19.02 41.23
CA SER A 345 29.85 -18.91 40.39
C SER A 345 29.58 -19.26 38.91
N PHE A 346 28.66 -20.19 38.65
CA PHE A 346 28.19 -20.49 37.30
C PHE A 346 27.45 -19.31 36.68
N TYR A 347 26.47 -18.75 37.40
CA TYR A 347 25.71 -17.56 36.97
C TYR A 347 26.62 -16.36 36.66
N ASN A 348 27.57 -16.04 37.55
CA ASN A 348 28.44 -14.88 37.41
C ASN A 348 29.29 -14.91 36.12
N ARG A 349 29.67 -16.10 35.62
CA ARG A 349 30.37 -16.23 34.32
C ARG A 349 29.49 -15.79 33.14
N PHE A 350 28.21 -16.14 33.15
CA PHE A 350 27.27 -15.74 32.09
C PHE A 350 26.84 -14.28 32.21
N VAL A 351 26.80 -13.73 33.43
CA VAL A 351 26.54 -12.30 33.64
C VAL A 351 27.62 -11.43 33.03
N ILE A 352 28.91 -11.82 33.14
CA ILE A 352 30.00 -11.10 32.48
C ILE A 352 29.76 -11.07 30.96
N LEU A 353 29.41 -12.22 30.37
CA LEU A 353 29.05 -12.29 28.95
C LEU A 353 27.84 -11.40 28.62
N ALA A 354 26.80 -11.39 29.46
CA ALA A 354 25.62 -10.55 29.27
C ALA A 354 25.95 -9.06 29.32
N TYR A 355 26.86 -8.61 30.19
CA TYR A 355 27.32 -7.22 30.22
C TYR A 355 28.04 -6.81 28.93
N PHE A 356 28.88 -7.67 28.35
CA PHE A 356 29.45 -7.39 27.02
C PHE A 356 28.37 -7.38 25.93
N ALA A 357 27.39 -8.29 26.03
CA ALA A 357 26.30 -8.38 25.08
C ALA A 357 25.30 -7.20 25.16
N LEU A 358 25.31 -6.38 26.22
CA LEU A 358 24.55 -5.12 26.29
C LEU A 358 24.97 -4.10 25.22
N LEU A 359 26.15 -4.26 24.63
CA LEU A 359 26.55 -3.48 23.45
C LEU A 359 25.65 -3.76 22.25
N ILE A 360 24.97 -4.91 22.18
CA ILE A 360 24.11 -5.27 21.04
C ILE A 360 22.83 -4.41 21.00
N PRO A 361 22.01 -4.32 22.08
CA PRO A 361 20.81 -3.48 22.11
C PRO A 361 21.01 -2.04 21.64
N ILE A 362 22.16 -1.42 21.94
CA ILE A 362 22.44 -0.02 21.57
C ILE A 362 23.27 0.07 20.29
N GLY A 363 24.32 -0.76 20.18
CA GLY A 363 25.29 -0.70 19.11
C GLY A 363 24.71 -1.03 17.74
N PHE A 364 23.78 -1.99 17.64
CA PHE A 364 23.18 -2.34 16.36
C PHE A 364 22.29 -1.20 15.80
N PRO A 365 21.33 -0.62 16.56
CA PRO A 365 20.60 0.57 16.13
C PRO A 365 21.51 1.74 15.74
N VAL A 366 22.51 2.07 16.58
CA VAL A 366 23.44 3.19 16.33
C VAL A 366 24.25 2.96 15.05
N ALA A 367 24.82 1.76 14.87
CA ALA A 367 25.58 1.42 13.68
C ALA A 367 24.69 1.49 12.43
N THR A 368 23.47 0.96 12.50
CA THR A 368 22.52 0.97 11.37
C THR A 368 22.13 2.40 11.00
N THR A 369 21.80 3.26 11.96
CA THR A 369 21.53 4.68 11.72
C THR A 369 22.74 5.38 11.10
N PHE A 370 23.93 5.14 11.62
CA PHE A 370 25.17 5.71 11.07
C PHE A 370 25.39 5.30 9.61
N PHE A 371 25.23 4.01 9.28
CA PHE A 371 25.38 3.52 7.92
C PHE A 371 24.30 4.07 6.98
N LEU A 372 23.03 4.14 7.41
CA LEU A 372 21.94 4.73 6.63
C LEU A 372 22.15 6.22 6.37
N TRP A 373 22.52 6.98 7.40
CA TRP A 373 22.81 8.41 7.28
C TRP A 373 23.98 8.67 6.31
N LYS A 374 25.09 7.93 6.49
CA LYS A 374 26.32 8.12 5.72
C LYS A 374 26.19 7.68 4.26
N TYR A 375 25.53 6.55 4.00
CA TYR A 375 25.57 5.90 2.67
C TYR A 375 24.22 5.91 1.93
N CYS A 376 23.09 6.13 2.59
CA CYS A 376 21.76 6.13 1.96
C CYS A 376 21.17 7.54 1.84
N GLN A 377 21.14 8.33 2.92
CA GLN A 377 20.51 9.67 2.91
C GLN A 377 21.33 10.69 2.11
N ASN A 378 22.65 10.72 2.32
CA ASN A 378 23.53 11.69 1.65
C ASN A 378 23.70 11.45 0.13
N SER A 379 23.21 10.30 -0.38
CA SER A 379 23.24 10.00 -1.81
C SER A 379 22.10 10.66 -2.61
N GLY A 380 21.06 11.19 -1.93
CA GLY A 380 19.86 11.77 -2.55
C GLY A 380 19.97 13.27 -2.90
N SER A 381 20.86 14.02 -2.26
CA SER A 381 20.99 15.48 -2.47
C SER A 381 21.87 15.88 -3.68
N ASP A 382 22.53 14.94 -4.34
CA ASP A 382 23.53 15.20 -5.38
C ASP A 382 22.97 15.16 -6.82
N LYS A 383 21.80 15.78 -7.07
CA LYS A 383 21.35 16.07 -8.46
C LYS A 383 22.06 17.28 -9.09
N VAL A 384 22.81 18.08 -8.31
CA VAL A 384 23.55 19.26 -8.81
C VAL A 384 25.03 18.98 -9.12
N HIS A 385 25.64 17.95 -8.53
CA HIS A 385 27.09 17.71 -8.62
C HIS A 385 27.52 16.68 -9.68
N LEU A 386 26.78 16.58 -10.80
CA LEU A 386 27.16 15.75 -11.95
C LEU A 386 28.53 16.12 -12.58
N LYS A 387 29.19 17.21 -12.16
CA LYS A 387 30.46 17.71 -12.71
C LYS A 387 31.73 17.42 -11.89
N VAL A 388 31.68 16.91 -10.65
CA VAL A 388 32.91 16.65 -9.83
C VAL A 388 33.36 15.17 -9.88
N LYS A 389 32.87 14.45 -10.88
CA LYS A 389 32.72 12.99 -10.94
C LYS A 389 33.97 12.14 -11.24
N LYS A 390 35.20 12.55 -10.89
CA LYS A 390 36.39 11.78 -11.33
C LYS A 390 37.48 11.46 -10.30
N LYS A 391 37.40 11.92 -9.05
CA LYS A 391 38.45 11.68 -8.04
C LYS A 391 38.06 10.74 -6.88
N ARG A 392 36.81 10.28 -6.78
CA ARG A 392 36.26 9.57 -5.61
C ARG A 392 35.87 8.09 -5.86
N PHE A 393 36.35 7.50 -6.96
CA PHE A 393 35.83 6.26 -7.55
C PHE A 393 36.05 4.96 -6.73
N GLN A 394 36.85 4.98 -5.67
CA GLN A 394 37.19 3.75 -4.90
C GLN A 394 36.49 3.66 -3.54
N ASP A 395 36.27 4.79 -2.85
CA ASP A 395 35.47 4.85 -1.61
C ASP A 395 33.95 4.83 -1.89
N ASP A 396 33.52 5.28 -3.07
CA ASP A 396 32.11 5.26 -3.50
C ASP A 396 31.59 3.83 -3.77
N ALA A 397 32.47 2.90 -4.19
CA ALA A 397 32.09 1.53 -4.52
C ALA A 397 31.67 0.72 -3.28
N ALA A 398 32.43 0.84 -2.18
CA ALA A 398 32.11 0.16 -0.92
C ALA A 398 30.84 0.74 -0.27
N GLY A 399 30.64 2.06 -0.35
CA GLY A 399 29.43 2.71 0.14
C GLY A 399 28.16 2.30 -0.63
N HIS A 400 28.25 2.17 -1.95
CA HIS A 400 27.14 1.72 -2.79
C HIS A 400 26.70 0.27 -2.48
N GLU A 401 27.64 -0.63 -2.21
CA GLU A 401 27.32 -2.02 -1.88
C GLU A 401 26.62 -2.16 -0.52
N ILE A 402 27.02 -1.33 0.45
CA ILE A 402 26.39 -1.29 1.79
C ILE A 402 24.96 -0.73 1.66
N SER A 403 24.76 0.37 0.92
CA SER A 403 23.42 0.95 0.76
C SER A 403 22.46 0.00 0.04
N VAL A 404 22.92 -0.71 -1.00
CA VAL A 404 22.15 -1.77 -1.67
C VAL A 404 21.84 -2.93 -0.72
N GLY A 405 22.79 -3.32 0.14
CA GLY A 405 22.58 -4.37 1.14
C GLY A 405 21.54 -4.00 2.21
N MET A 406 21.50 -2.73 2.60
CA MET A 406 20.59 -2.19 3.62
C MET A 406 19.24 -1.74 3.06
N ARG A 407 19.02 -1.86 1.75
CA ARG A 407 17.79 -1.46 1.06
C ARG A 407 16.51 -1.94 1.74
N PHE A 408 16.52 -3.16 2.26
CA PHE A 408 15.36 -3.73 2.94
C PHE A 408 14.91 -2.95 4.19
N LEU A 409 15.79 -2.18 4.85
CA LEU A 409 15.49 -1.43 6.07
C LEU A 409 14.74 -0.13 5.77
N TYR A 410 15.13 0.59 4.72
CA TYR A 410 14.59 1.93 4.44
C TYR A 410 13.59 1.95 3.29
N GLU A 411 13.63 0.98 2.36
CA GLU A 411 12.76 0.97 1.17
C GLU A 411 11.27 0.97 1.53
N ASN A 412 10.90 0.48 2.71
CA ASN A 412 9.51 0.47 3.15
C ASN A 412 8.93 1.87 3.46
N TYR A 413 9.79 2.84 3.75
CA TYR A 413 9.41 4.11 4.35
C TYR A 413 9.54 5.27 3.37
N SER A 414 8.87 6.38 3.68
CA SER A 414 9.02 7.63 2.92
C SER A 414 10.44 8.19 3.05
N GLU A 415 10.84 9.05 2.12
CA GLU A 415 12.17 9.68 2.11
C GLU A 415 12.43 10.47 3.41
N ASP A 416 11.40 11.09 3.98
CA ASP A 416 11.48 11.84 5.24
C ASP A 416 11.56 10.94 6.48
N CYS A 417 11.09 9.68 6.38
CA CYS A 417 11.02 8.71 7.49
C CYS A 417 11.97 7.51 7.30
N TRP A 418 13.11 7.70 6.62
CA TRP A 418 14.07 6.63 6.32
C TRP A 418 14.60 5.87 7.55
N TYR A 419 14.59 6.50 8.73
CA TYR A 419 15.06 5.93 10.01
C TYR A 419 13.98 5.14 10.76
N TRP A 420 12.76 5.03 10.22
CA TRP A 420 11.62 4.51 10.98
C TRP A 420 11.82 3.08 11.47
N GLU A 421 12.51 2.24 10.69
CA GLU A 421 12.85 0.88 11.12
C GLU A 421 13.67 0.87 12.43
N ILE A 422 14.49 1.88 12.67
CA ILE A 422 15.26 2.03 13.91
C ILE A 422 14.34 2.36 15.07
N ILE A 423 13.31 3.20 14.85
CA ILE A 423 12.28 3.48 15.87
C ILE A 423 11.53 2.20 16.23
N GLU A 424 11.18 1.36 15.25
CA GLU A 424 10.55 0.06 15.49
C GLU A 424 11.44 -0.86 16.33
N LEU A 425 12.75 -0.90 16.04
CA LEU A 425 13.73 -1.67 16.81
C LEU A 425 13.82 -1.18 18.26
N VAL A 426 13.98 0.13 18.45
CA VAL A 426 14.06 0.76 19.78
C VAL A 426 12.78 0.50 20.58
N ARG A 427 11.61 0.65 19.95
CA ARG A 427 10.32 0.32 20.57
C ARG A 427 10.30 -1.14 21.05
N LYS A 428 10.67 -2.10 20.19
CA LYS A 428 10.68 -3.52 20.56
C LYS A 428 11.60 -3.78 21.76
N VAL A 429 12.79 -3.18 21.80
CA VAL A 429 13.73 -3.31 22.93
C VAL A 429 13.16 -2.73 24.22
N ILE A 430 12.56 -1.53 24.16
CA ILE A 430 11.90 -0.92 25.32
C ILE A 430 10.83 -1.86 25.87
N PHE A 431 9.92 -2.34 25.00
CA PHE A 431 8.87 -3.28 25.40
C PHE A 431 9.45 -4.57 26.00
N THR A 432 10.44 -5.21 25.35
CA THR A 432 11.06 -6.43 25.87
C THR A 432 11.73 -6.19 27.22
N SER A 433 12.44 -5.08 27.41
CA SER A 433 13.10 -4.75 28.69
C SER A 433 12.09 -4.57 29.82
N VAL A 434 11.00 -3.83 29.58
CA VAL A 434 9.93 -3.61 30.57
C VAL A 434 9.26 -4.94 30.93
N LEU A 435 8.98 -5.79 29.93
CA LEU A 435 8.37 -7.10 30.16
C LEU A 435 9.24 -8.04 31.00
N VAL A 436 10.55 -8.06 30.75
CA VAL A 436 11.49 -8.90 31.51
C VAL A 436 11.64 -8.42 32.95
N TYR A 437 11.70 -7.11 33.19
CA TYR A 437 11.92 -6.54 34.53
C TYR A 437 10.66 -6.24 35.32
N SER A 438 9.47 -6.33 34.71
CA SER A 438 8.21 -5.93 35.34
C SER A 438 7.91 -6.68 36.64
N GLY A 439 8.52 -7.86 36.90
CA GLY A 439 8.19 -8.68 38.07
C GLY A 439 6.73 -9.14 38.08
N GLN A 440 6.39 -10.21 38.79
CA GLN A 440 5.02 -10.75 38.75
C GLN A 440 3.96 -9.86 39.46
N GLU A 441 4.34 -8.75 40.10
CA GLU A 441 3.47 -8.13 41.12
C GLU A 441 2.94 -6.71 40.82
N GLY A 442 3.56 -5.95 39.91
CA GLY A 442 3.10 -4.58 39.62
C GLY A 442 1.89 -4.52 38.68
N ARG A 443 0.76 -3.97 39.11
CA ARG A 443 -0.31 -3.52 38.18
C ARG A 443 0.12 -2.29 37.38
N LEU A 444 1.06 -1.52 37.93
CA LEU A 444 1.58 -0.28 37.36
C LEU A 444 2.30 -0.52 36.02
N PHE A 445 3.13 -1.56 35.92
CA PHE A 445 3.85 -1.89 34.68
C PHE A 445 2.91 -2.25 33.52
N LEU A 446 1.83 -3.00 33.79
CA LEU A 446 0.79 -3.30 32.78
C LEU A 446 0.10 -2.04 32.25
N GLY A 447 -0.22 -1.10 33.15
CA GLY A 447 -0.78 0.19 32.77
C GLY A 447 0.21 1.01 31.94
N VAL A 448 1.47 1.08 32.36
CA VAL A 448 2.53 1.81 31.64
C VAL A 448 2.76 1.23 30.24
N THR A 449 2.83 -0.11 30.07
CA THR A 449 3.00 -0.73 28.74
C THR A 449 1.80 -0.49 27.83
N ALA A 450 0.56 -0.56 28.36
CA ALA A 450 -0.65 -0.27 27.60
C ALA A 450 -0.68 1.20 27.12
N ILE A 451 -0.36 2.14 28.01
CA ILE A 451 -0.30 3.58 27.71
C ILE A 451 0.78 3.87 26.66
N LEU A 452 2.00 3.35 26.83
CA LEU A 452 3.09 3.52 25.87
C LEU A 452 2.73 2.92 24.50
N SER A 453 2.01 1.78 24.48
CA SER A 453 1.51 1.17 23.24
C SER A 453 0.51 2.08 22.52
N GLY A 454 -0.41 2.71 23.25
CA GLY A 454 -1.37 3.66 22.69
C GLY A 454 -0.72 4.93 22.15
N PHE A 455 0.19 5.55 22.92
CA PHE A 455 0.94 6.71 22.45
C PHE A 455 1.74 6.42 21.18
N TYR A 456 2.35 5.24 21.11
CA TYR A 456 3.08 4.82 19.91
C TYR A 456 2.16 4.67 18.69
N ALA A 457 0.98 4.07 18.86
CA ALA A 457 0.00 3.94 17.79
C ALA A 457 -0.46 5.30 17.25
N VAL A 458 -0.70 6.27 18.14
CA VAL A 458 -1.03 7.67 17.76
C VAL A 458 0.13 8.33 17.03
N TYR A 459 1.36 8.17 17.53
CA TYR A 459 2.56 8.71 16.91
C TYR A 459 2.77 8.16 15.49
N PHE A 460 2.58 6.85 15.30
CA PHE A 460 2.63 6.21 13.97
C PHE A 460 1.51 6.72 13.04
N ALA A 461 0.29 6.85 13.55
CA ALA A 461 -0.85 7.35 12.76
C ALA A 461 -0.68 8.80 12.30
N HIS A 462 -0.04 9.64 13.12
CA HIS A 462 0.24 11.04 12.81
C HIS A 462 1.38 11.22 11.79
N THR A 463 2.49 10.52 12.01
CA THR A 463 3.70 10.64 11.17
C THR A 463 3.56 9.97 9.81
N GLN A 464 2.73 8.93 9.70
CA GLN A 464 2.46 8.20 8.46
C GLN A 464 3.73 7.80 7.69
N PRO A 465 4.65 7.05 8.33
CA PRO A 465 5.97 6.76 7.79
C PRO A 465 5.96 5.81 6.57
N ILE A 466 4.88 5.03 6.40
CA ILE A 466 4.71 4.07 5.30
C ILE A 466 3.80 4.71 4.23
N PRO A 467 4.29 4.93 3.00
CA PRO A 467 3.51 5.57 1.94
C PRO A 467 2.45 4.63 1.35
N HIS A 468 2.67 3.31 1.36
CA HIS A 468 1.74 2.35 0.78
C HIS A 468 0.55 2.09 1.70
N LEU A 469 -0.67 2.29 1.18
CA LEU A 469 -1.91 2.20 1.95
C LEU A 469 -2.08 0.86 2.67
N PHE A 470 -1.85 -0.27 1.99
CA PHE A 470 -2.04 -1.58 2.61
C PHE A 470 -1.08 -1.82 3.78
N ASP A 471 0.23 -1.63 3.57
CA ASP A 471 1.24 -1.84 4.61
C ASP A 471 1.01 -0.86 5.78
N LYS A 472 0.57 0.38 5.48
CA LYS A 472 0.17 1.37 6.48
C LYS A 472 -1.00 0.89 7.34
N TRP A 473 -2.11 0.45 6.74
CA TRP A 473 -3.28 -0.04 7.47
C TRP A 473 -3.00 -1.35 8.22
N LEU A 474 -2.20 -2.23 7.62
CA LEU A 474 -1.75 -3.48 8.25
C LEU A 474 -0.92 -3.18 9.50
N HIS A 475 0.03 -2.25 9.41
CA HIS A 475 0.86 -1.85 10.55
C HIS A 475 0.02 -1.16 11.63
N LEU A 476 -0.84 -0.21 11.26
CA LEU A 476 -1.74 0.45 12.22
C LEU A 476 -2.65 -0.56 12.91
N GLY A 477 -3.22 -1.51 12.17
CA GLY A 477 -4.04 -2.60 12.71
C GLY A 477 -3.28 -3.49 13.68
N ALA A 478 -2.02 -3.82 13.37
CA ALA A 478 -1.15 -4.55 14.28
C ALA A 478 -0.87 -3.78 15.59
N LEU A 479 -0.63 -2.47 15.52
CA LEU A 479 -0.42 -1.63 16.72
C LEU A 479 -1.69 -1.55 17.58
N MET A 480 -2.86 -1.40 16.95
CA MET A 480 -4.15 -1.41 17.63
C MET A 480 -4.45 -2.75 18.31
N ALA A 481 -4.14 -3.87 17.64
CA ALA A 481 -4.26 -5.20 18.21
C ALA A 481 -3.31 -5.41 19.40
N THR A 482 -2.06 -4.95 19.31
CA THR A 482 -1.11 -4.99 20.44
C THR A 482 -1.62 -4.16 21.62
N MET A 483 -2.15 -2.96 21.35
CA MET A 483 -2.75 -2.11 22.38
C MET A 483 -3.93 -2.81 23.06
N ALA A 484 -4.84 -3.40 22.28
CA ALA A 484 -5.97 -4.16 22.81
C ALA A 484 -5.52 -5.34 23.69
N ASN A 485 -4.49 -6.08 23.27
CA ASN A 485 -3.91 -7.17 24.07
C ASN A 485 -3.37 -6.68 25.42
N GLN A 486 -2.69 -5.53 25.46
CA GLN A 486 -2.16 -4.94 26.71
C GLN A 486 -3.29 -4.47 27.64
N PHE A 487 -4.34 -3.84 27.10
CA PHE A 487 -5.52 -3.45 27.89
C PHE A 487 -6.25 -4.67 28.45
N MET A 488 -6.40 -5.73 27.66
CA MET A 488 -6.99 -6.99 28.15
C MET A 488 -6.13 -7.66 29.22
N ALA A 489 -4.80 -7.62 29.09
CA ALA A 489 -3.90 -8.09 30.14
C ALA A 489 -4.17 -7.35 31.47
N MET A 490 -4.33 -6.03 31.41
CA MET A 490 -4.63 -5.23 32.59
C MET A 490 -5.99 -5.60 33.20
N LEU A 491 -7.04 -5.77 32.37
CA LEU A 491 -8.37 -6.16 32.83
C LEU A 491 -8.38 -7.55 33.49
N LEU A 492 -7.69 -8.53 32.90
CA LEU A 492 -7.61 -9.89 33.43
C LEU A 492 -6.83 -9.99 34.76
N LYS A 493 -6.04 -8.97 35.13
CA LYS A 493 -5.36 -8.90 36.44
C LYS A 493 -6.26 -8.32 37.55
N ILE A 494 -7.43 -7.76 37.23
CA ILE A 494 -8.33 -7.22 38.26
C ILE A 494 -8.85 -8.39 39.10
N PRO A 495 -8.63 -8.42 40.43
CA PRO A 495 -9.03 -9.55 41.26
C PRO A 495 -10.55 -9.73 41.22
N ALA A 496 -10.98 -10.97 41.00
CA ALA A 496 -12.38 -11.38 40.89
C ALA A 496 -13.19 -11.16 42.19
N GLU A 497 -12.54 -10.82 43.31
CA GLU A 497 -13.17 -10.63 44.62
C GLU A 497 -13.95 -9.31 44.75
N THR A 498 -13.74 -8.34 43.85
CA THR A 498 -14.45 -7.04 43.88
C THR A 498 -15.65 -6.95 42.92
N VAL A 499 -15.89 -7.96 42.08
CA VAL A 499 -16.92 -7.91 41.01
C VAL A 499 -17.97 -9.02 41.18
N SER A 500 -18.06 -9.64 42.37
CA SER A 500 -19.03 -10.72 42.63
C SER A 500 -20.48 -10.26 42.83
N THR A 501 -20.87 -9.10 42.31
CA THR A 501 -22.26 -8.67 42.31
C THR A 501 -22.61 -8.08 40.96
N LEU A 502 -23.40 -8.86 40.20
CA LEU A 502 -24.06 -8.55 38.93
C LEU A 502 -23.20 -8.85 37.67
N VAL A 503 -23.69 -9.84 36.90
CA VAL A 503 -23.31 -10.29 35.53
C VAL A 503 -22.50 -11.61 35.45
N ASP A 504 -22.89 -12.42 34.47
CA ASP A 504 -22.57 -13.83 34.24
C ASP A 504 -21.10 -14.04 33.86
N VAL A 505 -20.31 -14.59 34.80
CA VAL A 505 -18.86 -14.81 34.69
C VAL A 505 -18.47 -15.62 33.44
N GLU A 506 -19.35 -16.49 32.95
CA GLU A 506 -19.12 -17.30 31.76
C GLU A 506 -19.23 -16.49 30.46
N SER A 507 -20.20 -15.57 30.39
CA SER A 507 -20.40 -14.69 29.22
C SER A 507 -19.25 -13.71 29.05
N ASP A 508 -18.74 -13.15 30.15
CA ASP A 508 -17.57 -12.26 30.15
C ASP A 508 -16.29 -13.00 29.70
N ALA A 509 -16.10 -14.24 30.15
CA ALA A 509 -14.97 -15.06 29.74
C ALA A 509 -14.99 -15.42 28.24
N ILE A 510 -16.17 -15.72 27.69
CA ILE A 510 -16.36 -15.97 26.25
C ILE A 510 -16.09 -14.69 25.45
N GLY A 511 -16.65 -13.55 25.87
CA GLY A 511 -16.45 -12.26 25.22
C GLY A 511 -14.98 -11.84 25.14
N ILE A 512 -14.25 -11.96 26.26
CA ILE A 512 -12.80 -11.67 26.31
C ILE A 512 -12.03 -12.61 25.36
N THR A 513 -12.36 -13.89 25.34
CA THR A 513 -11.72 -14.87 24.46
C THR A 513 -11.95 -14.53 22.97
N VAL A 514 -13.19 -14.22 22.59
CA VAL A 514 -13.53 -13.86 21.20
C VAL A 514 -12.81 -12.59 20.77
N MET A 515 -12.79 -11.55 21.60
CA MET A 515 -12.14 -10.29 21.28
C MET A 515 -10.61 -10.44 21.16
N LEU A 516 -9.98 -11.18 22.08
CA LEU A 516 -8.55 -11.47 22.00
C LEU A 516 -8.21 -12.29 20.75
N MET A 517 -9.00 -13.32 20.43
CA MET A 517 -8.80 -14.11 19.21
C MET A 517 -8.96 -13.26 17.95
N PHE A 518 -9.99 -12.40 17.91
CA PHE A 518 -10.19 -11.48 16.79
C PHE A 518 -9.01 -10.53 16.61
N ALA A 519 -8.56 -9.85 17.67
CA ALA A 519 -7.43 -8.93 17.62
C ALA A 519 -6.15 -9.62 17.10
N ASN A 520 -5.88 -10.86 17.53
CA ASN A 520 -4.66 -11.58 17.17
C ASN A 520 -4.72 -12.33 15.82
N LEU A 521 -5.91 -12.70 15.35
CA LEU A 521 -6.09 -13.32 14.02
C LEU A 521 -6.28 -12.30 12.91
N PHE A 522 -6.85 -11.13 13.21
CA PHE A 522 -7.15 -10.08 12.23
C PHE A 522 -5.93 -9.71 11.36
N VAL A 523 -4.76 -9.54 11.99
CA VAL A 523 -3.51 -9.20 11.29
C VAL A 523 -3.11 -10.26 10.26
N VAL A 524 -3.27 -11.54 10.60
CA VAL A 524 -2.96 -12.65 9.68
C VAL A 524 -4.04 -12.81 8.62
N ILE A 525 -5.31 -12.68 8.98
CA ILE A 525 -6.44 -12.79 8.05
C ILE A 525 -6.32 -11.75 6.93
N ILE A 526 -6.03 -10.48 7.25
CA ILE A 526 -5.85 -9.42 6.25
C ILE A 526 -4.80 -9.80 5.21
N ILE A 527 -3.70 -10.39 5.68
CA ILE A 527 -2.60 -10.82 4.83
C ILE A 527 -3.01 -12.01 3.96
N VAL A 528 -3.58 -13.05 4.57
CA VAL A 528 -4.01 -14.25 3.85
C VAL A 528 -5.05 -13.89 2.80
N VAL A 529 -6.04 -13.05 3.13
CA VAL A 529 -7.06 -12.58 2.18
C VAL A 529 -6.43 -11.83 1.01
N ARG A 530 -5.49 -10.91 1.28
CA ARG A 530 -4.76 -10.20 0.20
C ARG A 530 -4.03 -11.18 -0.72
N TYR A 531 -3.30 -12.15 -0.17
CA TYR A 531 -2.55 -13.11 -0.97
C TYR A 531 -3.45 -14.05 -1.74
N VAL A 532 -4.49 -14.61 -1.11
CA VAL A 532 -5.45 -15.50 -1.75
C VAL A 532 -6.19 -14.78 -2.86
N TYR A 533 -6.64 -13.54 -2.64
CA TYR A 533 -7.28 -12.72 -3.67
C TYR A 533 -6.33 -12.44 -4.84
N GLY A 534 -5.07 -12.11 -4.55
CA GLY A 534 -4.03 -11.93 -5.56
C GLY A 534 -3.76 -13.19 -6.39
N VAL A 535 -3.69 -14.36 -5.75
CA VAL A 535 -3.52 -15.67 -6.43
C VAL A 535 -4.77 -16.04 -7.23
N TYR A 536 -5.96 -15.80 -6.69
CA TYR A 536 -7.22 -16.09 -7.38
C TYR A 536 -7.35 -15.26 -8.67
N PHE A 537 -7.12 -13.95 -8.60
CA PHE A 537 -7.15 -13.08 -9.77
C PHE A 537 -6.08 -13.46 -10.81
N THR A 538 -4.90 -13.85 -10.33
CA THR A 538 -3.84 -14.41 -11.17
C THR A 538 -4.29 -15.66 -11.92
N MET A 539 -4.91 -16.62 -11.22
CA MET A 539 -5.38 -17.86 -11.84
C MET A 539 -6.50 -17.60 -12.84
N GLN A 540 -7.39 -16.64 -12.57
CA GLN A 540 -8.39 -16.16 -13.53
C GLN A 540 -7.73 -15.61 -14.80
N ALA A 541 -6.73 -14.73 -14.67
CA ALA A 541 -6.02 -14.15 -15.81
C ALA A 541 -5.26 -15.19 -16.66
N ILE A 542 -4.65 -16.20 -16.02
CA ILE A 542 -3.99 -17.32 -16.72
C ILE A 542 -5.01 -18.21 -17.44
N ARG A 543 -6.19 -18.43 -16.84
CA ARG A 543 -7.26 -19.23 -17.44
C ARG A 543 -7.81 -18.59 -18.72
N GLU A 544 -7.83 -17.27 -18.79
CA GLU A 544 -8.29 -16.53 -19.98
C GLU A 544 -7.24 -16.47 -21.12
N ASN A 545 -5.94 -16.63 -20.83
CA ASN A 545 -4.87 -16.63 -21.84
C ASN A 545 -3.74 -17.66 -21.52
N PRO A 546 -3.79 -18.88 -22.08
CA PRO A 546 -2.84 -19.95 -21.73
C PRO A 546 -1.44 -19.84 -22.35
N LYS A 547 -1.18 -18.86 -23.23
CA LYS A 547 0.17 -18.63 -23.79
C LYS A 547 0.96 -17.71 -22.86
N CYS A 548 1.45 -18.25 -21.75
CA CYS A 548 2.25 -17.50 -20.77
C CYS A 548 3.73 -17.92 -20.83
N ASP A 549 4.58 -17.01 -21.29
CA ASP A 549 6.04 -17.11 -21.15
C ASP A 549 6.48 -16.68 -19.74
N LEU A 550 7.74 -16.87 -19.35
CA LEU A 550 8.28 -16.55 -18.00
C LEU A 550 8.00 -15.08 -17.57
N SER A 551 7.81 -14.18 -18.54
CA SER A 551 7.41 -12.78 -18.35
C SER A 551 5.96 -12.61 -17.81
N CYS A 552 5.05 -13.55 -18.12
CA CYS A 552 3.68 -13.57 -17.61
C CYS A 552 3.65 -13.85 -16.10
N VAL A 553 4.51 -14.75 -15.59
CA VAL A 553 4.65 -15.03 -14.14
C VAL A 553 5.14 -13.78 -13.39
N LEU A 554 6.04 -13.00 -14.00
CA LEU A 554 6.52 -11.73 -13.43
C LEU A 554 5.48 -10.60 -13.46
N SER A 555 4.63 -10.58 -14.49
CA SER A 555 3.53 -9.60 -14.64
C SER A 555 2.35 -9.93 -13.70
N VAL A 556 2.10 -11.21 -13.49
CA VAL A 556 1.19 -11.78 -12.48
C VAL A 556 1.54 -11.32 -11.06
N LEU A 557 2.84 -11.34 -10.73
CA LEU A 557 3.37 -10.82 -9.47
C LEU A 557 3.14 -9.31 -9.30
N GLN A 558 3.01 -8.55 -10.40
CA GLN A 558 2.73 -7.11 -10.37
C GLN A 558 1.24 -6.79 -10.18
N VAL A 559 0.32 -7.70 -10.53
CA VAL A 559 -1.13 -7.48 -10.38
C VAL A 559 -1.58 -7.59 -8.91
N VAL A 560 -0.90 -8.40 -8.10
CA VAL A 560 -1.07 -8.45 -6.62
C VAL A 560 -0.76 -7.09 -5.95
N ASN A 561 -0.11 -6.16 -6.65
CA ASN A 561 0.28 -4.85 -6.12
C ASN A 561 -0.73 -3.72 -6.36
N PHE A 562 -1.75 -3.88 -7.21
CA PHE A 562 -2.78 -2.84 -7.37
C PHE A 562 -3.88 -3.03 -6.31
N GLY A 563 -3.66 -2.42 -5.14
CA GLY A 563 -4.77 -2.09 -4.25
C GLY A 563 -5.64 -1.04 -4.93
N GLN A 564 -6.83 -1.47 -5.39
CA GLN A 564 -8.00 -0.68 -5.78
C GLN A 564 -7.79 0.51 -6.74
N GLY A 565 -8.21 0.30 -7.98
CA GLY A 565 -8.46 1.34 -8.97
C GLY A 565 -8.96 0.75 -10.29
N HIS A 566 -9.88 -0.20 -10.25
CA HIS A 566 -10.59 -0.66 -11.45
C HIS A 566 -12.08 -0.75 -11.13
N ASP A 567 -12.81 0.27 -11.56
CA ASP A 567 -14.25 0.22 -11.71
C ASP A 567 -14.63 -0.96 -12.61
N LEU A 568 -15.58 -1.75 -12.12
CA LEU A 568 -16.29 -2.76 -12.88
C LEU A 568 -17.07 -2.05 -14.00
N SER A 569 -16.51 -2.03 -15.21
CA SER A 569 -17.32 -1.95 -16.43
C SER A 569 -17.09 -3.19 -17.27
N THR A 570 -18.08 -4.07 -17.19
CA THR A 570 -18.28 -5.25 -18.02
C THR A 570 -18.09 -4.95 -19.51
N LYS A 571 -16.99 -5.42 -20.11
CA LYS A 571 -16.88 -5.55 -21.57
C LYS A 571 -17.39 -6.91 -22.00
N LYS A 572 -18.64 -6.96 -22.46
CA LYS A 572 -19.15 -8.04 -23.32
C LYS A 572 -18.27 -8.11 -24.58
N GLY A 573 -17.69 -9.27 -24.83
CA GLY A 573 -16.87 -9.53 -26.01
C GLY A 573 -17.63 -9.28 -27.32
N LYS A 574 -16.99 -8.54 -28.22
CA LYS A 574 -17.39 -8.45 -29.62
C LYS A 574 -16.42 -9.33 -30.41
N LYS A 575 -16.92 -10.45 -30.92
CA LYS A 575 -16.21 -11.30 -31.89
C LYS A 575 -15.97 -10.47 -33.16
N THR A 576 -14.71 -10.21 -33.50
CA THR A 576 -14.33 -9.77 -34.84
C THR A 576 -13.96 -11.00 -35.66
N GLY A 577 -14.85 -11.36 -36.60
CA GLY A 577 -14.54 -12.28 -37.68
C GLY A 577 -13.54 -11.64 -38.64
N ARG A 578 -12.56 -12.44 -39.05
CA ARG A 578 -11.54 -12.10 -40.04
C ARG A 578 -12.07 -12.59 -41.39
N GLU A 579 -12.44 -11.67 -42.28
CA GLU A 579 -12.68 -11.97 -43.68
C GLU A 579 -11.33 -11.91 -44.42
N ASP A 580 -10.97 -13.02 -45.04
CA ASP A 580 -9.86 -13.12 -45.97
C ASP A 580 -10.27 -12.48 -47.31
N LYS A 581 -9.47 -11.54 -47.81
CA LYS A 581 -9.47 -11.15 -49.23
C LYS A 581 -8.11 -11.42 -49.84
N ILE A 582 -8.13 -12.37 -50.76
CA ILE A 582 -7.08 -12.79 -51.67
C ILE A 582 -7.00 -11.74 -52.79
N GLU A 583 -5.84 -11.11 -52.99
CA GLU A 583 -5.52 -10.35 -54.20
C GLU A 583 -4.84 -11.27 -55.21
N LEU A 584 -5.47 -11.39 -56.38
CA LEU A 584 -4.89 -11.99 -57.59
C LEU A 584 -3.91 -11.00 -58.23
N SER A 585 -2.71 -11.48 -58.56
CA SER A 585 -1.80 -10.84 -59.50
C SER A 585 -2.33 -10.94 -60.93
N ASN A 586 -2.29 -9.84 -61.67
CA ASN A 586 -2.13 -9.80 -63.12
C ASN A 586 -1.70 -8.37 -63.49
N THR A 587 -0.41 -8.10 -63.61
CA THR A 587 0.30 -7.77 -64.87
C THR A 587 1.80 -7.67 -64.59
#